data_AF-A0A4V3A025-F1
#
_entry.id   AF-A0A4V3A025-F1
#
_cell.length_a   1.000
_cell.length_b   1.000
_cell.length_c   1.000
_cell.angle_alpha   90.00
_cell.angle_beta   90.00
_cell.angle_gamma   90.00
#
_symmetry.space_group_name_H-M   'P 1'
#
loop_
_entity.id
_entity.type
_entity.pdbx_description
1 polymer ?
#
loop_
_entity_poly.entity_id
_entity_poly.type
_entity_poly.pdbx_seq_one_letter_code
_entity_poly.pdbx_strand_id
1 'polypeptide(L)' 'MTFENDEEKIFDFKPYLTKGIFQELKEPEAFYAVKTSLGSITWLSGQDFSPETLYLEGK' A
#
# COMPACT_ATOMS: atom_id res chain seq x y z
N MET A 1 10.07 0.56 -0.52
CA MET A 1 9.58 0.81 0.85
C MET A 1 10.69 0.35 1.78
N THR A 2 11.16 1.21 2.68
CA THR A 2 12.24 0.87 3.60
C THR A 2 11.64 0.48 4.94
N PHE A 3 12.03 -0.68 5.46
CA PHE A 3 11.60 -1.21 6.75
C PHE A 3 12.64 -0.87 7.83
N GLU A 4 12.28 -1.04 9.11
CA GLU A 4 13.14 -0.72 10.26
C GLU A 4 14.46 -1.50 10.30
N ASN A 5 14.55 -2.58 9.52
CA ASN A 5 15.74 -3.43 9.39
C ASN A 5 16.61 -3.07 8.17
N ASP A 6 16.47 -1.86 7.63
CA ASP A 6 17.13 -1.37 6.41
C ASP A 6 16.77 -2.17 5.13
N GLU A 7 15.80 -3.08 5.18
CA GLU A 7 15.34 -3.76 3.97
C GLU A 7 14.49 -2.85 3.10
N GLU A 8 14.82 -2.80 1.82
CA GLU A 8 14.01 -2.17 0.80
C GLU A 8 13.22 -3.22 0.04
N LYS A 9 11.90 -3.13 0.09
CA LYS A 9 11.01 -4.00 -0.71
C LYS A 9 10.18 -3.20 -1.71
N ILE A 10 9.90 -3.84 -2.84
CA ILE A 10 8.99 -3.36 -3.87
C ILE A 10 7.69 -4.16 -3.79
N PHE A 11 6.60 -3.46 -3.52
CA PHE A 11 5.26 -4.04 -3.50
C PHE A 11 4.52 -3.66 -4.78
N ASP A 12 4.07 -4.65 -5.56
CA ASP A 12 3.26 -4.41 -6.76
C ASP A 12 1.77 -4.36 -6.37
N PHE A 13 1.17 -3.16 -6.47
CA PHE A 13 -0.24 -2.94 -6.15
C PHE A 13 -1.19 -3.37 -7.27
N LYS A 14 -0.73 -3.58 -8.51
CA LYS A 14 -1.59 -3.90 -9.68
C LYS A 14 -2.61 -5.02 -9.45
N PRO A 15 -2.28 -6.17 -8.82
CA PRO A 15 -3.27 -7.23 -8.60
C PRO A 15 -4.36 -6.87 -7.58
N TYR A 16 -4.13 -5.85 -6.75
CA TYR A 16 -5.10 -5.35 -5.77
C TYR A 16 -5.97 -4.24 -6.35
N LEU A 17 -5.42 -3.42 -7.26
CA LEU A 17 -6.16 -2.32 -7.91
C LEU A 17 -7.42 -2.78 -8.65
N THR A 18 -7.60 -4.07 -8.93
CA THR A 18 -8.82 -4.58 -9.56
C THR A 18 -9.87 -5.08 -8.56
N LYS A 19 -9.57 -5.09 -7.26
CA LYS A 19 -10.39 -5.72 -6.22
C LYS A 19 -11.10 -4.68 -5.35
N GLY A 20 -12.44 -4.71 -5.37
CA GLY A 20 -13.29 -3.98 -4.43
C GLY A 20 -12.90 -2.49 -4.27
N ILE A 21 -12.75 -2.06 -3.02
CA ILE A 21 -12.43 -0.67 -2.65
C ILE A 21 -11.06 -0.17 -3.17
N PHE A 22 -10.16 -1.07 -3.57
CA PHE A 22 -8.86 -0.68 -4.13
C PHE A 22 -8.94 -0.24 -5.61
N GLN A 23 -10.10 -0.41 -6.26
CA GLN A 23 -10.32 0.12 -7.61
C GLN A 23 -10.22 1.64 -7.68
N GLU A 24 -10.54 2.34 -6.58
CA GLU A 24 -10.37 3.79 -6.46
C GLU A 24 -8.90 4.21 -6.57
N LEU A 25 -7.98 3.34 -6.14
CA LEU A 25 -6.54 3.60 -6.22
C LEU A 25 -5.98 3.48 -7.66
N LYS A 26 -6.81 3.15 -8.65
CA LYS A 26 -6.42 3.29 -10.07
C LYS A 26 -6.29 4.75 -10.47
N GLU A 27 -6.99 5.66 -9.80
CA GLU A 27 -6.81 7.08 -10.02
C GLU A 27 -5.48 7.52 -9.42
N PRO A 28 -4.59 8.18 -10.20
CA PRO A 28 -3.28 8.59 -9.71
C PRO A 28 -3.37 9.49 -8.47
N GLU A 29 -4.33 10.42 -8.45
CA GLU A 29 -4.52 11.34 -7.33
C GLU A 29 -4.89 10.59 -6.04
N ALA A 30 -5.77 9.57 -6.14
CA ALA A 30 -6.09 8.70 -5.02
C ALA A 30 -4.85 7.90 -4.61
N PHE A 31 -4.12 7.29 -5.55
CA PHE A 31 -2.93 6.50 -5.24
C PHE A 31 -1.85 7.32 -4.51
N TYR A 32 -1.57 8.54 -4.99
CA TYR A 32 -0.57 9.43 -4.38
C TYR A 32 -1.01 10.01 -3.03
N ALA A 33 -2.30 9.95 -2.68
CA ALA A 33 -2.81 10.36 -1.37
C ALA A 33 -2.55 9.32 -0.25
N VAL A 34 -1.64 8.37 -0.49
CA VAL A 34 -1.19 7.40 0.51
C VAL A 34 -0.58 8.10 1.72
N LYS A 35 -0.92 7.61 2.92
CA LYS A 35 -0.38 8.06 4.19
C LYS A 35 0.12 6.87 4.99
N THR A 36 1.25 7.04 5.66
CA THR A 36 1.75 6.06 6.63
C THR A 36 1.12 6.35 8.00
N SER A 37 0.52 5.35 8.65
CA SER A 37 -0.07 5.47 9.98
C SER A 37 0.23 4.21 10.78
N LEU A 38 0.83 4.35 11.98
CA LEU A 38 1.10 3.23 12.90
C LEU A 38 1.77 2.00 12.25
N GLY A 39 2.66 2.21 11.28
CA GLY A 39 3.34 1.14 10.54
C GLY A 39 2.55 0.54 9.38
N SER A 40 1.29 0.90 9.18
CA SER A 40 0.53 0.58 7.97
C SER A 40 0.52 1.74 6.99
N ILE A 41 0.12 1.46 5.74
CA ILE A 41 -0.22 2.50 4.76
C ILE A 41 -1.73 2.55 4.61
N THR A 42 -2.28 3.75 4.47
CA THR A 42 -3.71 4.00 4.34
C THR A 42 -4.01 5.11 3.34
N TRP A 43 -5.19 5.07 2.75
CA TRP A 43 -5.70 6.07 1.82
C TRP A 43 -6.94 6.77 2.37
N LEU A 44 -7.26 7.92 1.79
CA LEU A 44 -8.38 8.76 2.23
C LEU A 44 -9.74 8.07 2.10
N SER A 45 -9.91 7.16 1.13
CA SER A 45 -11.15 6.38 0.95
C SER A 45 -11.23 5.17 1.89
N GLY A 46 -10.31 5.02 2.84
CA GLY A 46 -10.35 3.97 3.87
C GLY A 46 -9.69 2.65 3.49
N GLN A 47 -8.98 2.60 2.35
CA GLN A 47 -8.13 1.46 2.02
C GLN A 47 -6.89 1.46 2.91
N ASP A 48 -6.45 0.30 3.37
CA ASP A 48 -5.19 0.14 4.08
C ASP A 48 -4.49 -1.17 3.73
N PHE A 49 -3.17 -1.18 3.94
CA PHE A 49 -2.36 -2.39 3.94
C PHE A 49 -1.50 -2.42 5.19
N SER A 50 -1.61 -3.52 5.93
CA SER A 50 -0.77 -3.81 7.09
C SER A 50 0.71 -3.95 6.71
N PRO A 51 1.65 -3.57 7.60
CA PRO A 51 3.09 -3.74 7.38
C PRO A 51 3.46 -5.17 7.04
N GLU A 52 2.80 -6.14 7.69
CA GLU A 52 3.04 -7.56 7.48
C GLU A 52 2.74 -7.99 6.04
N THR A 53 1.61 -7.54 5.47
CA THR A 53 1.27 -7.80 4.06
C THR A 53 2.27 -7.15 3.13
N LEU A 54 2.66 -5.91 3.39
CA LEU A 54 3.65 -5.20 2.58
C LEU A 54 5.02 -5.89 2.60
N TYR A 55 5.40 -6.45 3.75
CA TYR A 55 6.68 -7.14 3.93
C TYR A 55 6.68 -8.54 3.30
N LEU A 56 5.61 -9.32 3.48
CA LEU A 56 5.51 -10.69 3.00
C LEU A 56 5.35 -10.77 1.48
N GLU A 57 4.51 -9.90 0.89
CA GLU A 57 4.27 -9.90 -0.56
C GLU A 57 5.26 -8.99 -1.31
N GLY A 58 5.93 -8.09 -0.58
CA GLY A 58 6.98 -7.23 -1.11
C GLY A 58 8.22 -8.03 -1.50
N LYS A 59 8.70 -7.81 -2.72
CA LYS A 59 9.90 -8.45 -3.25
C LYS A 59 11.15 -7.62 -3.02
#